data_AF-A0A2A5IYZ1-F1
#
_entry.id   AF-A0A2A5IYZ1-F1
#
_cell.length_a   1.000
_cell.length_b   1.000
_cell.length_c   1.000
_cell.angle_alpha   90.00
_cell.angle_beta   90.00
_cell.angle_gamma   90.00
#
_symmetry.space_group_name_H-M   'P 1'
#
loop_
_entity.id
_entity.type
_entity.pdbx_description
1 polymer ?
#
loop_
_entity_poly.entity_id
_entity_poly.type
_entity_poly.pdbx_seq_one_letter_code
_entity_poly.pdbx_strand_id
1 'polypeptide(L)'
;MIHIVFGASPAGSLKQALREMKQKPVEDMITFDDIYSIGPLLHLHEREGQEARIEWMRHVMSNEFGGFDDMVIDQQKMLQQMKDIKDGSHILIWMGNNAHEQIGLRFAIYLLKGKNVDVSVINTTIAYDYLFNTKTRRMDLRHTGEITSEKFKILYGSKEHFHIVTKEERERLQEEWLAFAEKDQTLRIWQKEQTINVPEDEFDAYLVKMAKRVHQSCQEEDYIKTPRLIGEVIGHLEQYIGDEFIEYRLKTLIDQGIFDMKGNRSSMRFYSIKLTGFGEHLKKWVCCREFEDHPYVKIEGTYGGEPFQCGHCQCHLERDDVPLSDALFSNIWNWTIQYGRWFDEETEDLLPDGVEMEKKFNQEGERMTEEVTRALSPTYQVEYSPSELTQHFI
;
A
#
# COMPACT_ATOMS: atom_id res chain seq x y z
N MET A 1 -22.85 -11.73 14.46
CA MET A 1 -22.16 -10.47 14.11
C MET A 1 -22.13 -10.37 12.60
N ILE A 2 -22.05 -9.16 12.05
CA ILE A 2 -21.81 -8.93 10.61
C ILE A 2 -20.37 -8.43 10.47
N HIS A 3 -19.61 -9.00 9.53
CA HIS A 3 -18.27 -8.50 9.19
C HIS A 3 -18.31 -7.73 7.88
N ILE A 4 -17.67 -6.56 7.89
CA ILE A 4 -17.42 -5.78 6.69
C ILE A 4 -15.92 -5.78 6.41
N VAL A 5 -15.56 -6.13 5.18
CA VAL A 5 -14.18 -6.19 4.68
C VAL A 5 -14.11 -5.57 3.29
N PHE A 6 -12.93 -5.08 2.91
CA PHE A 6 -12.69 -4.41 1.63
C PHE A 6 -11.80 -5.31 0.76
N GLY A 7 -12.38 -5.88 -0.29
CA GLY A 7 -11.73 -6.83 -1.21
C GLY A 7 -12.01 -8.31 -0.94
N ALA A 8 -11.95 -9.13 -1.99
CA ALA A 8 -12.17 -10.57 -1.94
C ALA A 8 -11.13 -11.35 -1.12
N SER A 9 -9.85 -10.95 -1.17
CA SER A 9 -8.76 -11.63 -0.41
C SER A 9 -9.00 -11.65 1.10
N PRO A 10 -9.18 -10.48 1.78
CA PRO A 10 -9.44 -10.49 3.22
C PRO A 10 -10.77 -11.18 3.56
N ALA A 11 -11.79 -11.10 2.69
CA ALA A 11 -13.04 -11.83 2.88
C ALA A 11 -12.84 -13.36 2.90
N GLY A 12 -12.02 -13.88 1.98
CA GLY A 12 -11.68 -15.30 1.91
C GLY A 12 -10.95 -15.78 3.16
N SER A 13 -9.85 -15.09 3.50
CA SER A 13 -9.00 -15.44 4.66
C SER A 13 -9.74 -15.34 5.98
N LEU A 14 -10.50 -14.27 6.21
CA LEU A 14 -11.29 -14.10 7.44
C LEU A 14 -12.40 -15.14 7.54
N LYS A 15 -13.11 -15.43 6.44
CA LYS A 15 -14.16 -16.46 6.41
C LYS A 15 -13.59 -17.84 6.73
N GLN A 16 -12.40 -18.16 6.23
CA GLN A 16 -11.70 -19.39 6.59
C GLN A 16 -11.35 -19.41 8.08
N ALA A 17 -10.78 -18.33 8.61
CA ALA A 17 -10.44 -18.21 10.04
C ALA A 17 -11.66 -18.46 10.95
N LEU A 18 -12.78 -17.77 10.68
CA LEU A 18 -14.03 -17.89 11.47
C LEU A 18 -14.62 -19.30 11.40
N ARG A 19 -14.57 -19.95 10.23
CA ARG A 19 -15.00 -21.35 10.05
C ARG A 19 -14.18 -22.31 10.90
N GLU A 20 -12.86 -22.16 10.88
CA GLU A 20 -11.93 -23.01 11.65
C GLU A 20 -12.06 -22.78 13.16
N MET A 21 -12.39 -21.56 13.59
CA MET A 21 -12.75 -21.22 14.97
C MET A 21 -14.13 -21.73 15.41
N LYS A 22 -14.90 -22.36 14.50
CA LYS A 22 -16.26 -22.86 14.74
C LYS A 22 -17.23 -21.79 15.24
N GLN A 23 -17.04 -20.52 14.86
CA GLN A 23 -18.03 -19.48 15.11
C GLN A 23 -19.33 -19.85 14.35
N LYS A 24 -20.40 -20.11 15.10
CA LYS A 24 -21.70 -20.53 14.56
C LYS A 24 -22.83 -19.59 15.01
N PRO A 25 -23.80 -19.25 14.13
CA PRO A 25 -23.77 -19.50 12.68
C PRO A 25 -22.66 -18.66 12.01
N VAL A 26 -22.25 -19.06 10.80
CA VAL A 26 -21.22 -18.33 10.00
C VAL A 26 -21.64 -16.87 9.98
N GLU A 27 -20.86 -16.02 10.63
CA GLU A 27 -21.14 -14.58 10.71
C GLU A 27 -21.28 -14.02 9.29
N ASP A 28 -22.30 -13.17 9.08
CA ASP A 28 -22.61 -12.65 7.76
C ASP A 28 -21.44 -11.77 7.29
N MET A 29 -20.88 -12.07 6.11
CA MET A 29 -19.80 -11.31 5.51
C MET A 29 -20.38 -10.41 4.42
N ILE A 30 -20.12 -9.11 4.52
CA ILE A 30 -20.37 -8.13 3.46
C ILE A 30 -19.02 -7.68 2.93
N THR A 31 -18.79 -7.92 1.64
CA THR A 31 -17.51 -7.63 0.99
C THR A 31 -17.70 -6.45 0.06
N PHE A 32 -16.87 -5.43 0.23
CA PHE A 32 -16.76 -4.30 -0.67
C PHE A 32 -15.65 -4.63 -1.67
N ASP A 33 -16.00 -5.38 -2.73
CA ASP A 33 -15.04 -5.87 -3.74
C ASP A 33 -14.87 -4.88 -4.90
N ASP A 34 -14.34 -3.72 -4.56
CA ASP A 34 -14.05 -2.59 -5.46
C ASP A 34 -12.80 -1.88 -4.94
N ILE A 35 -12.10 -1.04 -5.72
CA ILE A 35 -10.91 -0.31 -5.29
C ILE A 35 -11.21 1.19 -5.19
N TYR A 36 -11.46 1.67 -3.98
CA TYR A 36 -11.85 3.06 -3.74
C TYR A 36 -10.71 4.09 -3.77
N SER A 37 -9.45 3.65 -3.82
CA SER A 37 -8.31 4.54 -4.07
C SER A 37 -8.29 5.06 -5.52
N ILE A 38 -9.05 4.44 -6.44
CA ILE A 38 -9.10 4.83 -7.85
C ILE A 38 -10.53 5.15 -8.31
N GLY A 39 -10.61 5.87 -9.43
CA GLY A 39 -11.84 6.19 -10.14
C GLY A 39 -12.70 7.24 -9.45
N PRO A 40 -13.76 7.70 -10.13
CA PRO A 40 -14.68 8.67 -9.55
C PRO A 40 -15.41 8.05 -8.35
N LEU A 41 -15.58 8.85 -7.30
CA LEU A 41 -16.46 8.58 -6.16
C LEU A 41 -17.63 9.57 -6.09
N LEU A 42 -17.67 10.50 -7.05
CA LEU A 42 -18.68 11.54 -7.14
C LEU A 42 -20.08 10.92 -7.09
N HIS A 43 -20.84 11.25 -6.06
CA HIS A 43 -22.17 10.72 -5.78
C HIS A 43 -22.27 9.17 -5.81
N LEU A 44 -21.22 8.42 -5.45
CA LEU A 44 -21.23 6.95 -5.54
C LEU A 44 -22.31 6.27 -4.67
N HIS A 45 -22.82 6.97 -3.67
CA HIS A 45 -23.94 6.50 -2.86
C HIS A 45 -25.31 6.65 -3.56
N GLU A 46 -25.34 7.28 -4.74
CA GLU A 46 -26.49 7.48 -5.61
C GLU A 46 -26.35 6.63 -6.87
N ARG A 47 -27.46 6.39 -7.59
CA ARG A 47 -27.47 5.52 -8.76
C ARG A 47 -26.66 6.12 -9.92
N GLU A 48 -26.76 7.43 -10.09
CA GLU A 48 -26.07 8.17 -11.15
C GLU A 48 -24.54 8.09 -10.97
N GLY A 49 -24.05 8.21 -9.72
CA GLY A 49 -22.63 8.03 -9.42
C GLY A 49 -22.16 6.58 -9.59
N GLN A 50 -23.01 5.59 -9.28
CA GLN A 50 -22.72 4.18 -9.54
C GLN A 50 -22.57 3.91 -11.04
N GLU A 51 -23.49 4.41 -11.86
CA GLU A 51 -23.43 4.28 -13.32
C GLU A 51 -22.17 4.93 -13.90
N ALA A 52 -21.81 6.13 -13.42
CA ALA A 52 -20.59 6.82 -13.82
C ALA A 52 -19.32 6.03 -13.44
N ARG A 53 -19.28 5.45 -12.23
CA ARG A 53 -18.16 4.62 -11.78
C ARG A 53 -18.04 3.34 -12.61
N ILE A 54 -19.15 2.66 -12.89
CA ILE A 54 -19.18 1.45 -13.73
C ILE A 54 -18.64 1.77 -15.13
N GLU A 55 -19.02 2.91 -15.70
CA GLU A 55 -18.53 3.29 -17.02
C GLU A 55 -17.04 3.65 -17.00
N TRP A 56 -16.55 4.31 -15.96
CA TRP A 56 -15.11 4.55 -15.81
C TRP A 56 -14.33 3.22 -15.67
N MET A 57 -14.80 2.29 -14.82
CA MET A 57 -14.18 0.99 -14.63
C MET A 57 -14.18 0.14 -15.91
N ARG A 58 -15.19 0.29 -16.78
CA ARG A 58 -15.24 -0.39 -18.10
C ARG A 58 -14.07 -0.01 -19.01
N HIS A 59 -13.57 1.22 -18.88
CA HIS A 59 -12.43 1.71 -19.66
C HIS A 59 -11.08 1.32 -19.06
N VAL A 60 -11.03 1.13 -17.73
CA VAL A 60 -9.82 0.81 -16.99
C VAL A 60 -9.54 -0.69 -16.98
N MET A 61 -10.57 -1.49 -16.69
CA MET A 61 -10.43 -2.94 -16.47
C MET A 61 -10.50 -3.74 -17.76
N SER A 62 -9.67 -4.79 -17.85
CA SER A 62 -9.91 -5.88 -18.80
C SER A 62 -11.12 -6.71 -18.39
N ASN A 63 -12.01 -7.03 -19.34
CA ASN A 63 -13.10 -8.00 -19.12
C ASN A 63 -12.84 -9.37 -19.78
N GLU A 64 -11.58 -9.71 -20.05
CA GLU A 64 -11.22 -10.97 -20.72
C GLU A 64 -11.78 -12.22 -20.01
N PHE A 65 -11.79 -12.19 -18.68
CA PHE A 65 -12.23 -13.32 -17.84
C PHE A 65 -13.53 -13.06 -17.08
N GLY A 66 -14.32 -12.04 -17.48
CA GLY A 66 -15.57 -11.68 -16.80
C GLY A 66 -15.40 -10.89 -15.49
N GLY A 67 -14.18 -10.53 -15.12
CA GLY A 67 -13.90 -9.84 -13.84
C GLY A 67 -14.61 -8.50 -13.67
N PHE A 68 -14.83 -7.76 -14.77
CA PHE A 68 -15.63 -6.52 -14.72
C PHE A 68 -17.10 -6.83 -14.47
N ASP A 69 -17.66 -7.87 -15.11
CA ASP A 69 -19.06 -8.24 -14.90
C ASP A 69 -19.30 -8.73 -13.47
N ASP A 70 -18.37 -9.52 -12.92
CA ASP A 70 -18.38 -9.96 -11.53
C ASP A 70 -18.35 -8.76 -10.56
N MET A 71 -17.46 -7.78 -10.79
CA MET A 71 -17.38 -6.55 -10.01
C MET A 71 -18.72 -5.79 -9.98
N VAL A 72 -19.38 -5.63 -11.14
CA VAL A 72 -20.69 -4.95 -11.21
C VAL A 72 -21.75 -5.70 -10.40
N ILE A 73 -21.80 -7.03 -10.52
CA ILE A 73 -22.74 -7.88 -9.79
C ILE A 73 -22.49 -7.80 -8.28
N ASP A 74 -21.23 -7.92 -7.86
CA ASP A 74 -20.87 -7.91 -6.44
C ASP A 74 -21.09 -6.54 -5.80
N GLN A 75 -20.90 -5.44 -6.54
CA GLN A 75 -21.26 -4.10 -6.07
C GLN A 75 -22.77 -3.98 -5.80
N GLN A 76 -23.62 -4.44 -6.72
CA GLN A 76 -25.08 -4.41 -6.53
C GLN A 76 -25.51 -5.25 -5.34
N LYS A 77 -24.92 -6.44 -5.21
CA LYS A 77 -25.16 -7.34 -4.08
C LYS A 77 -24.72 -6.72 -2.76
N MET A 78 -23.54 -6.11 -2.70
CA MET A 78 -23.05 -5.42 -1.50
C MET A 78 -24.00 -4.30 -1.09
N LEU A 79 -24.43 -3.45 -2.02
CA LEU A 79 -25.36 -2.36 -1.73
C LEU A 79 -26.70 -2.88 -1.21
N GLN A 80 -27.19 -3.98 -1.76
CA GLN A 80 -28.41 -4.63 -1.29
C GLN A 80 -28.23 -5.22 0.12
N GLN A 81 -27.12 -5.93 0.37
CA GLN A 81 -26.79 -6.45 1.69
C GLN A 81 -26.72 -5.33 2.74
N MET A 82 -26.08 -4.20 2.42
CA MET A 82 -26.04 -3.03 3.30
C MET A 82 -27.43 -2.47 3.61
N LYS A 83 -28.34 -2.42 2.62
CA LYS A 83 -29.74 -2.01 2.82
C LYS A 83 -30.50 -2.98 3.71
N ASP A 84 -30.26 -4.28 3.58
CA ASP A 84 -30.96 -5.35 4.30
C ASP A 84 -30.50 -5.55 5.75
N ILE A 85 -29.42 -4.87 6.18
CA ILE A 85 -28.99 -4.85 7.58
C ILE A 85 -30.13 -4.35 8.47
N LYS A 86 -30.49 -5.16 9.47
CA LYS A 86 -31.57 -4.88 10.43
C LYS A 86 -31.07 -4.04 11.60
N ASP A 87 -31.94 -3.21 12.16
CA ASP A 87 -31.68 -2.53 13.43
C ASP A 87 -31.39 -3.55 14.56
N GLY A 88 -30.51 -3.18 15.49
CA GLY A 88 -29.98 -4.03 16.55
C GLY A 88 -28.83 -4.97 16.12
N SER A 89 -28.43 -4.94 14.85
CA SER A 89 -27.28 -5.71 14.37
C SER A 89 -25.97 -5.15 14.94
N HIS A 90 -25.01 -6.06 15.18
CA HIS A 90 -23.65 -5.70 15.59
C HIS A 90 -22.71 -5.94 14.42
N ILE A 91 -21.96 -4.90 14.04
CA ILE A 91 -21.09 -4.88 12.87
C ILE A 91 -19.64 -4.70 13.31
N LEU A 92 -18.74 -5.52 12.78
CA LEU A 92 -17.29 -5.36 12.91
C LEU A 92 -16.68 -5.06 11.53
N ILE A 93 -16.09 -3.89 11.36
CA ILE A 93 -15.44 -3.46 10.12
C ILE A 93 -13.92 -3.66 10.25
N TRP A 94 -13.32 -4.32 9.27
CA TRP A 94 -11.87 -4.54 9.19
C TRP A 94 -11.26 -3.59 8.17
N MET A 95 -10.26 -2.84 8.59
CA MET A 95 -9.60 -1.83 7.78
C MET A 95 -8.12 -1.76 8.14
N GLY A 96 -7.27 -1.29 7.23
CA GLY A 96 -5.86 -0.97 7.44
C GLY A 96 -5.54 0.47 7.04
N ASN A 97 -4.27 0.84 7.19
CA ASN A 97 -3.77 2.20 6.91
C ASN A 97 -3.44 2.38 5.42
N ASN A 98 -4.45 2.30 4.56
CA ASN A 98 -4.34 2.57 3.13
C ASN A 98 -5.59 3.30 2.62
N ALA A 99 -5.46 4.01 1.50
CA ALA A 99 -6.53 4.87 0.99
C ALA A 99 -7.80 4.09 0.64
N HIS A 100 -7.66 2.90 0.07
CA HIS A 100 -8.79 2.06 -0.33
C HIS A 100 -9.68 1.69 0.87
N GLU A 101 -9.10 1.13 1.92
CA GLU A 101 -9.83 0.63 3.08
C GLU A 101 -10.33 1.78 3.96
N GLN A 102 -9.59 2.88 4.00
CA GLN A 102 -9.98 4.09 4.73
C GLN A 102 -11.17 4.79 4.07
N ILE A 103 -11.18 4.92 2.75
CA ILE A 103 -12.36 5.41 2.02
C ILE A 103 -13.52 4.42 2.16
N GLY A 104 -13.23 3.12 2.04
CA GLY A 104 -14.22 2.06 2.22
C GLY A 104 -14.94 2.13 3.58
N LEU A 105 -14.20 2.35 4.68
CA LEU A 105 -14.77 2.54 6.01
C LEU A 105 -15.79 3.68 6.03
N ARG A 106 -15.43 4.84 5.48
CA ARG A 106 -16.30 6.02 5.43
C ARG A 106 -17.54 5.77 4.59
N PHE A 107 -17.38 5.10 3.46
CA PHE A 107 -18.50 4.72 2.61
C PHE A 107 -19.45 3.74 3.32
N ALA A 108 -18.92 2.69 3.96
CA ALA A 108 -19.70 1.72 4.70
C ALA A 108 -20.50 2.39 5.83
N ILE A 109 -19.86 3.27 6.61
CA ILE A 109 -20.51 4.04 7.68
C ILE A 109 -21.60 4.98 7.12
N TYR A 110 -21.39 5.57 5.94
CA TYR A 110 -22.41 6.38 5.28
C TYR A 110 -23.62 5.55 4.82
N LEU A 111 -23.39 4.36 4.26
CA LEU A 111 -24.49 3.46 3.86
C LEU A 111 -25.32 2.96 5.07
N LEU A 112 -24.75 2.97 6.27
CA LEU A 112 -25.45 2.66 7.52
C LEU A 112 -26.23 3.85 8.10
N LYS A 113 -26.20 5.03 7.47
CA LYS A 113 -26.91 6.22 7.95
C LYS A 113 -28.40 5.95 8.14
N GLY A 114 -28.92 6.35 9.30
CA GLY A 114 -30.32 6.15 9.68
C GLY A 114 -30.63 4.77 10.28
N LYS A 115 -29.68 3.82 10.29
CA LYS A 115 -29.85 2.51 10.95
C LYS A 115 -29.38 2.55 12.40
N ASN A 116 -30.14 1.89 13.27
CA ASN A 116 -29.80 1.71 14.68
C ASN A 116 -28.97 0.44 14.84
N VAL A 117 -27.66 0.53 14.62
CA VAL A 117 -26.72 -0.60 14.67
C VAL A 117 -25.47 -0.22 15.45
N ASP A 118 -24.93 -1.18 16.20
CA ASP A 118 -23.67 -1.04 16.90
C ASP A 118 -22.52 -1.35 15.93
N VAL A 119 -21.54 -0.45 15.86
CA VAL A 119 -20.39 -0.60 14.95
C VAL A 119 -19.11 -0.59 15.76
N SER A 120 -18.30 -1.62 15.55
CA SER A 120 -16.92 -1.69 15.97
C SER A 120 -16.01 -1.72 14.76
N VAL A 121 -14.80 -1.20 14.91
CA VAL A 121 -13.74 -1.26 13.92
C VAL A 121 -12.52 -1.96 14.51
N ILE A 122 -11.79 -2.68 13.67
CA ILE A 122 -10.43 -3.14 13.96
C ILE A 122 -9.50 -2.60 12.90
N ASN A 123 -8.52 -1.81 13.34
CA ASN A 123 -7.42 -1.40 12.47
C ASN A 123 -6.39 -2.52 12.42
N THR A 124 -6.36 -3.23 11.30
CA THR A 124 -5.52 -4.40 11.07
C THR A 124 -4.05 -4.03 10.99
N THR A 125 -3.68 -2.86 10.45
CA THR A 125 -2.29 -2.41 10.46
C THR A 125 -1.77 -2.23 11.89
N ILE A 126 -2.55 -1.55 12.75
CA ILE A 126 -2.17 -1.29 14.14
C ILE A 126 -2.17 -2.59 14.96
N ALA A 127 -3.24 -3.38 14.87
CA ALA A 127 -3.36 -4.62 15.64
C ALA A 127 -2.30 -5.65 15.19
N TYR A 128 -2.00 -5.72 13.90
CA TYR A 128 -0.97 -6.62 13.38
C TYR A 128 0.42 -6.21 13.86
N ASP A 129 0.74 -4.92 13.83
CA ASP A 129 2.00 -4.42 14.36
C ASP A 129 2.16 -4.78 15.85
N TYR A 130 1.13 -4.56 16.65
CA TYR A 130 1.16 -4.89 18.08
C TYR A 130 1.31 -6.41 18.36
N LEU A 131 0.64 -7.26 17.58
CA LEU A 131 0.54 -8.70 17.88
C LEU A 131 1.63 -9.56 17.22
N PHE A 132 2.14 -9.14 16.08
CA PHE A 132 3.04 -9.97 15.26
C PHE A 132 4.36 -9.31 14.95
N ASN A 133 4.43 -7.98 14.93
CA ASN A 133 5.72 -7.34 14.76
C ASN A 133 6.43 -7.35 16.11
N THR A 134 7.64 -7.88 16.08
CA THR A 134 8.55 -7.87 17.22
C THR A 134 9.61 -6.82 16.96
N LYS A 135 10.53 -6.67 17.91
CA LYS A 135 11.65 -5.74 17.78
C LYS A 135 12.62 -6.18 16.67
N THR A 136 12.60 -7.46 16.31
CA THR A 136 13.54 -8.09 15.36
C THR A 136 12.87 -8.56 14.08
N ARG A 137 11.54 -8.73 14.06
CA ARG A 137 10.79 -9.17 12.89
C ARG A 137 9.61 -8.23 12.68
N ARG A 138 9.67 -7.47 11.60
CA ARG A 138 8.63 -6.52 11.24
C ARG A 138 8.12 -6.83 9.84
N MET A 139 6.83 -6.68 9.66
CA MET A 139 6.16 -6.75 8.37
C MET A 139 5.13 -5.64 8.32
N ASP A 140 5.28 -4.75 7.34
CA ASP A 140 4.34 -3.67 7.12
C ASP A 140 3.25 -4.12 6.16
N LEU A 141 2.02 -4.16 6.65
CA LEU A 141 0.86 -4.52 5.84
C LEU A 141 0.50 -3.38 4.88
N ARG A 142 0.46 -3.65 3.58
CA ARG A 142 -0.06 -2.69 2.59
C ARG A 142 -1.58 -2.62 2.61
N HIS A 143 -2.22 -3.76 2.85
CA HIS A 143 -3.67 -3.89 2.96
C HIS A 143 -4.05 -5.13 3.76
N THR A 144 -5.29 -5.17 4.25
CA THR A 144 -5.81 -6.26 5.10
C THR A 144 -5.79 -7.62 4.39
N GLY A 145 -5.77 -7.62 3.05
CA GLY A 145 -5.71 -8.83 2.23
C GLY A 145 -4.39 -9.59 2.24
N GLU A 146 -3.31 -9.04 2.83
CA GLU A 146 -2.03 -9.74 3.01
C GLU A 146 -2.03 -10.65 4.27
N ILE A 147 -3.09 -10.61 5.09
CA ILE A 147 -3.20 -11.37 6.34
C ILE A 147 -3.70 -12.80 6.06
N THR A 148 -3.00 -13.79 6.62
CA THR A 148 -3.38 -15.20 6.51
C THR A 148 -4.53 -15.58 7.44
N SER A 149 -5.23 -16.68 7.14
CA SER A 149 -6.30 -17.22 7.98
C SER A 149 -5.86 -17.47 9.43
N GLU A 150 -4.63 -17.92 9.67
CA GLU A 150 -4.10 -18.21 11.00
C GLU A 150 -3.96 -16.92 11.82
N LYS A 151 -3.42 -15.86 11.21
CA LYS A 151 -3.25 -14.56 11.88
C LYS A 151 -4.58 -13.86 12.11
N PHE A 152 -5.55 -14.01 11.21
CA PHE A 152 -6.92 -13.52 11.44
C PHE A 152 -7.58 -14.12 12.69
N LYS A 153 -7.32 -15.38 13.04
CA LYS A 153 -7.87 -15.99 14.27
C LYS A 153 -7.38 -15.27 15.53
N ILE A 154 -6.10 -14.91 15.53
CA ILE A 154 -5.46 -14.21 16.64
C ILE A 154 -6.03 -12.78 16.73
N LEU A 155 -6.09 -12.06 15.60
CA LEU A 155 -6.68 -10.72 15.52
C LEU A 155 -8.15 -10.67 15.94
N TYR A 156 -8.94 -11.69 15.58
CA TYR A 156 -10.33 -11.80 16.01
C TYR A 156 -10.44 -12.08 17.53
N GLY A 157 -9.48 -12.81 18.09
CA GLY A 157 -9.41 -13.10 19.52
C GLY A 157 -9.01 -11.90 20.37
N SER A 158 -8.26 -10.95 19.82
CA SER A 158 -7.74 -9.76 20.50
C SER A 158 -8.77 -8.63 20.55
N LYS A 159 -9.83 -8.84 21.33
CA LYS A 159 -10.98 -7.91 21.43
C LYS A 159 -10.61 -6.53 21.98
N GLU A 160 -9.47 -6.40 22.65
CA GLU A 160 -8.90 -5.14 23.11
C GLU A 160 -8.56 -4.17 21.96
N HIS A 161 -8.35 -4.68 20.75
CA HIS A 161 -8.15 -3.86 19.55
C HIS A 161 -9.45 -3.47 18.84
N PHE A 162 -10.61 -3.90 19.36
CA PHE A 162 -11.90 -3.51 18.80
C PHE A 162 -12.30 -2.15 19.37
N HIS A 163 -12.37 -1.15 18.51
CA HIS A 163 -12.82 0.19 18.87
C HIS A 163 -14.31 0.35 18.56
N ILE A 164 -15.12 0.75 19.54
CA ILE A 164 -16.54 1.05 19.34
C ILE A 164 -16.65 2.44 18.75
N VAL A 165 -17.26 2.54 17.56
CA VAL A 165 -17.45 3.82 16.88
C VAL A 165 -18.48 4.64 17.63
N THR A 166 -18.07 5.80 18.15
CA THR A 166 -19.00 6.70 18.86
C THR A 166 -19.96 7.37 17.88
N LYS A 167 -20.98 8.05 18.42
CA LYS A 167 -21.91 8.82 17.59
C LYS A 167 -21.19 9.96 16.86
N GLU A 168 -20.29 10.65 17.56
CA GLU A 168 -19.50 11.76 17.01
C GLU A 168 -18.55 11.28 15.92
N GLU A 169 -17.88 10.13 16.12
CA GLU A 169 -17.04 9.51 15.09
C GLU A 169 -17.84 9.07 13.88
N ARG A 170 -19.02 8.49 14.10
CA ARG A 170 -19.94 8.12 13.02
C ARG A 170 -20.34 9.35 12.20
N GLU A 171 -20.71 10.46 12.83
CA GLU A 171 -21.06 11.71 12.15
C GLU A 171 -19.86 12.25 11.35
N ARG A 172 -18.66 12.30 11.97
CA ARG A 172 -17.42 12.73 11.30
C ARG A 172 -17.10 11.87 10.07
N LEU A 173 -17.16 10.55 10.19
CA LEU A 173 -16.88 9.62 9.07
C LEU A 173 -17.89 9.78 7.92
N GLN A 174 -19.15 10.12 8.21
CA GLN A 174 -20.16 10.42 7.20
C GLN A 174 -19.86 11.73 6.47
N GLU A 175 -19.43 12.77 7.18
CA GLU A 175 -19.01 14.04 6.59
C GLU A 175 -17.75 13.87 5.73
N GLU A 176 -16.76 13.10 6.21
CA GLU A 176 -15.57 12.76 5.45
C GLU A 176 -15.92 12.00 4.15
N TRP A 177 -16.88 11.07 4.18
CA TRP A 177 -17.38 10.43 2.97
C TRP A 177 -17.96 11.44 1.98
N LEU A 178 -18.82 12.36 2.44
CA LEU A 178 -19.43 13.37 1.56
C LEU A 178 -18.34 14.24 0.91
N ALA A 179 -17.29 14.60 1.64
CA ALA A 179 -16.16 15.34 1.08
C ALA A 179 -15.41 14.59 -0.03
N PHE A 180 -15.39 13.25 -0.02
CA PHE A 180 -14.89 12.45 -1.15
C PHE A 180 -15.92 12.36 -2.28
N ALA A 181 -17.21 12.21 -1.94
CA ALA A 181 -18.30 12.05 -2.88
C ALA A 181 -18.73 13.35 -3.59
N GLU A 182 -18.13 14.50 -3.26
CA GLU A 182 -18.33 15.80 -3.92
C GLU A 182 -17.15 16.21 -4.82
N LYS A 183 -16.03 15.46 -4.79
CA LYS A 183 -14.82 15.80 -5.55
C LYS A 183 -14.69 14.92 -6.79
N ASP A 184 -14.53 15.56 -7.93
CA ASP A 184 -14.20 14.89 -9.19
C ASP A 184 -12.68 14.63 -9.25
N GLN A 185 -12.27 13.52 -8.64
CA GLN A 185 -10.88 13.05 -8.57
C GLN A 185 -10.87 11.53 -8.80
N THR A 186 -9.82 11.03 -9.47
CA THR A 186 -9.72 9.62 -9.87
C THR A 186 -8.58 8.87 -9.20
N LEU A 187 -7.71 9.53 -8.42
CA LEU A 187 -6.64 8.86 -7.67
C LEU A 187 -6.51 9.42 -6.26
N ARG A 188 -6.41 8.53 -5.28
CA ARG A 188 -6.12 8.85 -3.87
C ARG A 188 -5.02 7.96 -3.33
N ILE A 189 -4.18 8.57 -2.49
CA ILE A 189 -3.08 7.90 -1.80
C ILE A 189 -3.20 8.12 -0.29
N TRP A 190 -2.56 7.22 0.47
CA TRP A 190 -2.47 7.32 1.92
C TRP A 190 -1.11 7.89 2.31
N GLN A 191 -1.10 9.04 2.96
CA GLN A 191 0.12 9.72 3.38
C GLN A 191 -0.14 10.48 4.69
N LYS A 192 0.78 10.38 5.65
CA LYS A 192 0.70 11.08 6.95
C LYS A 192 -0.66 10.88 7.63
N GLU A 193 -1.12 9.62 7.67
CA GLU A 193 -2.40 9.20 8.28
C GLU A 193 -3.66 9.82 7.63
N GLN A 194 -3.53 10.33 6.41
CA GLN A 194 -4.63 10.96 5.68
C GLN A 194 -4.74 10.41 4.27
N THR A 195 -5.97 10.41 3.76
CA THR A 195 -6.22 10.14 2.35
C THR A 195 -6.21 11.44 1.57
N ILE A 196 -5.30 11.56 0.61
CA ILE A 196 -5.11 12.76 -0.21
C ILE A 196 -5.45 12.45 -1.67
N ASN A 197 -6.10 13.41 -2.35
CA ASN A 197 -6.34 13.30 -3.79
C ASN A 197 -5.09 13.77 -4.53
N VAL A 198 -4.70 13.04 -5.57
CA VAL A 198 -3.56 13.34 -6.43
C VAL A 198 -3.99 13.24 -7.90
N PRO A 199 -3.25 13.87 -8.83
CA PRO A 199 -3.48 13.68 -10.27
C PRO A 199 -3.44 12.22 -10.69
N GLU A 200 -4.20 11.85 -11.72
CA GLU A 200 -4.26 10.47 -12.22
C GLU A 200 -2.91 9.94 -12.74
N ASP A 201 -2.05 10.86 -13.19
CA ASP A 201 -0.71 10.61 -13.74
C ASP A 201 0.41 10.68 -12.69
N GLU A 202 0.08 10.78 -11.39
CA GLU A 202 1.06 10.90 -10.29
C GLU A 202 2.14 9.81 -10.34
N PHE A 203 1.79 8.59 -10.75
CA PHE A 203 2.70 7.45 -10.82
C PHE A 203 3.24 7.15 -12.23
N ASP A 204 2.98 7.99 -13.24
CA ASP A 204 3.47 7.76 -14.60
C ASP A 204 5.00 7.80 -14.68
N ALA A 205 5.62 8.76 -13.99
CA ALA A 205 7.08 8.82 -13.87
C ALA A 205 7.63 7.59 -13.13
N TYR A 206 6.90 7.09 -12.13
CA TYR A 206 7.28 5.89 -11.38
C TYR A 206 7.25 4.64 -12.28
N LEU A 207 6.23 4.52 -13.14
CA LEU A 207 6.15 3.45 -14.13
C LEU A 207 7.37 3.44 -15.06
N VAL A 208 7.81 4.61 -15.53
CA VAL A 208 9.04 4.72 -16.35
C VAL A 208 10.29 4.35 -15.55
N LYS A 209 10.40 4.79 -14.29
CA LYS A 209 11.51 4.41 -13.41
C LYS A 209 11.59 2.88 -13.26
N MET A 210 10.46 2.24 -12.95
CA MET A 210 10.38 0.78 -12.79
C MET A 210 10.69 0.05 -14.11
N ALA A 211 10.26 0.58 -15.26
CA ALA A 211 10.58 0.01 -16.55
C ALA A 211 12.10 0.04 -16.84
N LYS A 212 12.78 1.16 -16.52
CA LYS A 212 14.25 1.27 -16.63
C LYS A 212 14.95 0.24 -15.74
N ARG A 213 14.50 0.09 -14.50
CA ARG A 213 15.02 -0.90 -13.53
C ARG A 213 14.89 -2.33 -14.05
N VAL A 214 13.70 -2.71 -14.53
CA VAL A 214 13.47 -4.05 -15.10
C VAL A 214 14.36 -4.29 -16.32
N HIS A 215 14.51 -3.29 -17.20
CA HIS A 215 15.37 -3.43 -18.39
C HIS A 215 16.85 -3.62 -18.04
N GLN A 216 17.37 -2.89 -17.04
CA GLN A 216 18.75 -3.05 -16.56
C GLN A 216 19.01 -4.49 -16.06
N SER A 217 18.00 -5.14 -15.47
CA SER A 217 18.11 -6.53 -15.00
C SER A 217 18.01 -7.60 -16.11
N CYS A 218 17.55 -7.22 -17.31
CA CYS A 218 17.32 -8.13 -18.44
C CYS A 218 17.84 -7.53 -19.75
N GLN A 219 19.16 -7.31 -19.83
CA GLN A 219 19.83 -6.63 -20.96
C GLN A 219 19.64 -7.32 -22.33
N GLU A 220 19.20 -8.58 -22.35
CA GLU A 220 19.04 -9.35 -23.60
C GLU A 220 17.67 -9.17 -24.28
N GLU A 221 16.66 -8.60 -23.60
CA GLU A 221 15.32 -8.43 -24.17
C GLU A 221 14.96 -6.96 -24.45
N ASP A 222 14.71 -6.65 -25.73
CA ASP A 222 14.24 -5.33 -26.16
C ASP A 222 12.85 -4.95 -25.60
N TYR A 223 11.98 -5.94 -25.37
CA TYR A 223 10.59 -5.76 -24.97
C TYR A 223 10.30 -6.51 -23.66
N ILE A 224 9.80 -5.79 -22.66
CA ILE A 224 9.43 -6.32 -21.35
C ILE A 224 8.00 -6.84 -21.40
N LYS A 225 7.75 -8.03 -20.84
CA LYS A 225 6.38 -8.51 -20.60
C LYS A 225 5.64 -7.59 -19.64
N THR A 226 4.49 -7.06 -20.03
CA THR A 226 3.73 -6.10 -19.21
C THR A 226 3.47 -6.56 -17.77
N PRO A 227 3.12 -7.85 -17.49
CA PRO A 227 2.93 -8.32 -16.12
C PRO A 227 4.20 -8.24 -15.26
N ARG A 228 5.40 -8.32 -15.87
CA ARG A 228 6.67 -8.17 -15.15
C ARG A 228 6.86 -6.75 -14.64
N LEU A 229 6.54 -5.75 -15.45
CA LEU A 229 6.58 -4.34 -15.06
C LEU A 229 5.52 -4.04 -13.98
N ILE A 230 4.28 -4.46 -14.22
CA ILE A 230 3.18 -4.23 -13.26
C ILE A 230 3.52 -4.88 -11.90
N GLY A 231 4.05 -6.11 -11.91
CA GLY A 231 4.50 -6.78 -10.69
C GLY A 231 5.65 -6.05 -9.99
N GLU A 232 6.61 -5.48 -10.72
CA GLU A 232 7.67 -4.66 -10.13
C GLU A 232 7.09 -3.41 -9.45
N VAL A 233 6.15 -2.73 -10.12
CA VAL A 233 5.47 -1.55 -9.58
C VAL A 233 4.72 -1.91 -8.30
N ILE A 234 3.89 -2.96 -8.31
CA ILE A 234 3.12 -3.39 -7.12
C ILE A 234 4.04 -3.82 -5.99
N GLY A 235 5.16 -4.49 -6.30
CA GLY A 235 6.11 -4.99 -5.31
C GLY A 235 6.83 -3.86 -4.54
N HIS A 236 6.98 -2.69 -5.16
CA HIS A 236 7.72 -1.57 -4.58
C HIS A 236 6.85 -0.35 -4.24
N LEU A 237 5.66 -0.24 -4.82
CA LEU A 237 4.73 0.86 -4.55
C LEU A 237 4.03 0.63 -3.20
N GLU A 238 4.17 1.58 -2.29
CA GLU A 238 3.54 1.55 -0.96
C GLU A 238 2.06 2.01 -0.98
N GLN A 239 1.46 2.10 -2.17
CA GLN A 239 0.08 2.56 -2.38
C GLN A 239 -0.77 1.48 -3.03
N TYR A 240 -1.89 1.15 -2.40
CA TYR A 240 -2.83 0.15 -2.90
C TYR A 240 -3.76 0.74 -3.97
N ILE A 241 -3.36 0.68 -5.24
CA ILE A 241 -4.12 1.24 -6.39
C ILE A 241 -4.57 0.19 -7.42
N GLY A 242 -4.15 -1.07 -7.26
CA GLY A 242 -4.55 -2.18 -8.14
C GLY A 242 -3.74 -2.28 -9.44
N ASP A 243 -3.66 -3.49 -9.98
CA ASP A 243 -2.96 -3.82 -11.23
C ASP A 243 -3.68 -3.28 -12.48
N GLU A 244 -5.01 -3.33 -12.51
CA GLU A 244 -5.83 -2.79 -13.61
C GLU A 244 -5.61 -1.28 -13.80
N PHE A 245 -5.50 -0.50 -12.72
CA PHE A 245 -5.21 0.93 -12.82
C PHE A 245 -3.80 1.20 -13.36
N ILE A 246 -2.81 0.43 -12.89
CA ILE A 246 -1.44 0.52 -13.39
C ILE A 246 -1.39 0.19 -14.88
N GLU A 247 -2.12 -0.84 -15.32
CA GLU A 247 -2.23 -1.19 -16.74
C GLU A 247 -2.90 -0.07 -17.54
N TYR A 248 -3.97 0.53 -17.02
CA TYR A 248 -4.64 1.67 -17.65
C TYR A 248 -3.71 2.87 -17.83
N ARG A 249 -2.90 3.21 -16.83
CA ARG A 249 -1.87 4.26 -16.95
C ARG A 249 -0.80 3.88 -17.97
N LEU A 250 -0.33 2.62 -17.96
CA LEU A 250 0.63 2.15 -18.95
C LEU A 250 0.09 2.23 -20.38
N LYS A 251 -1.17 1.86 -20.59
CA LYS A 251 -1.90 2.01 -21.87
C LYS A 251 -1.94 3.48 -22.31
N THR A 252 -2.13 4.40 -21.38
CA THR A 252 -2.10 5.85 -21.66
C THR A 252 -0.69 6.30 -22.08
N LEU A 253 0.35 5.83 -21.40
CA LEU A 253 1.75 6.12 -21.73
C LEU A 253 2.18 5.53 -23.08
N ILE A 254 1.61 4.40 -23.49
CA ILE A 254 1.78 3.86 -24.85
C ILE A 254 1.18 4.82 -25.88
N ASP A 255 -0.04 5.30 -25.66
CA ASP A 255 -0.70 6.24 -26.59
C ASP A 255 0.02 7.59 -26.69
N GLN A 256 0.73 7.99 -25.63
CA GLN A 256 1.59 9.17 -25.60
C GLN A 256 2.97 8.95 -26.25
N GLY A 257 3.29 7.73 -26.69
CA GLY A 257 4.58 7.37 -27.31
C GLY A 257 5.74 7.24 -26.32
N ILE A 258 5.48 7.17 -25.02
CA ILE A 258 6.49 6.91 -23.97
C ILE A 258 6.95 5.46 -24.04
N PHE A 259 6.02 4.54 -24.32
CA PHE A 259 6.31 3.13 -24.55
C PHE A 259 5.87 2.69 -25.94
N ASP A 260 6.71 1.94 -26.62
CA ASP A 260 6.30 1.12 -27.77
C ASP A 260 5.63 -0.15 -27.28
N MET A 261 4.71 -0.71 -28.09
CA MET A 261 3.96 -1.91 -27.75
C MET A 261 4.04 -2.95 -28.88
N LYS A 262 4.18 -4.21 -28.49
CA LYS A 262 3.99 -5.37 -29.38
C LYS A 262 3.00 -6.35 -28.76
N GLY A 263 2.04 -6.81 -29.54
CA GLY A 263 1.05 -7.81 -29.13
C GLY A 263 -0.37 -7.29 -29.17
N ASN A 264 -1.24 -7.88 -28.35
CA ASN A 264 -2.65 -7.51 -28.27
C ASN A 264 -2.90 -6.67 -27.00
N ARG A 265 -3.49 -5.49 -27.17
CA ARG A 265 -3.77 -4.51 -26.10
C ARG A 265 -4.97 -4.87 -25.20
N SER A 266 -5.65 -6.00 -25.45
CA SER A 266 -6.86 -6.37 -24.70
C SER A 266 -6.63 -6.56 -23.20
N SER A 267 -5.44 -7.01 -22.80
CA SER A 267 -5.11 -7.40 -21.42
C SER A 267 -3.59 -7.42 -21.24
N MET A 268 -3.08 -7.07 -20.06
CA MET A 268 -1.64 -7.03 -19.75
C MET A 268 -0.92 -8.31 -20.13
N ARG A 269 -1.61 -9.45 -20.14
CA ARG A 269 -1.03 -10.77 -20.45
C ARG A 269 -0.59 -10.92 -21.91
N PHE A 270 -1.10 -10.09 -22.83
CA PHE A 270 -0.94 -10.31 -24.27
C PHE A 270 -0.11 -9.29 -25.01
N TYR A 271 0.48 -8.32 -24.32
CA TYR A 271 1.43 -7.41 -24.93
C TYR A 271 2.70 -7.28 -24.10
N SER A 272 3.73 -6.84 -24.81
CA SER A 272 5.00 -6.43 -24.25
C SER A 272 5.25 -4.98 -24.62
N ILE A 273 6.02 -4.29 -23.79
CA ILE A 273 6.33 -2.87 -23.92
C ILE A 273 7.83 -2.64 -24.02
N LYS A 274 8.24 -1.55 -24.66
CA LYS A 274 9.63 -1.07 -24.69
C LYS A 274 9.63 0.42 -24.42
N LEU A 275 10.50 0.90 -23.54
CA LEU A 275 10.67 2.34 -23.33
C LEU A 275 11.24 2.96 -24.61
N THR A 276 10.60 4.01 -25.12
CA THR A 276 11.07 4.70 -26.32
C THR A 276 12.14 5.73 -25.96
N GLY A 277 12.90 6.21 -26.96
CA GLY A 277 13.81 7.34 -26.76
C GLY A 277 13.09 8.60 -26.27
N PHE A 278 11.80 8.79 -26.61
CA PHE A 278 11.00 9.87 -26.04
C PHE A 278 10.69 9.63 -24.57
N GLY A 279 10.31 8.40 -24.21
CA GLY A 279 10.05 7.99 -22.83
C GLY A 279 11.27 8.05 -21.92
N GLU A 280 12.48 7.90 -22.45
CA GLU A 280 13.72 8.08 -21.68
C GLU A 280 13.83 9.48 -21.07
N HIS A 281 13.26 10.49 -21.74
CA HIS A 281 13.23 11.89 -21.33
C HIS A 281 12.00 12.28 -20.50
N LEU A 282 11.09 11.35 -20.19
CA LEU A 282 9.99 11.63 -19.26
C LEU A 282 10.57 12.10 -17.92
N LYS A 283 9.84 13.03 -17.26
CA LYS A 283 10.22 13.59 -15.96
C LYS A 283 10.68 12.46 -15.02
N LYS A 284 11.81 12.67 -14.34
CA LYS A 284 12.31 11.72 -13.33
C LYS A 284 11.28 11.61 -12.21
N TRP A 285 10.97 10.38 -11.81
CA TRP A 285 10.17 10.17 -10.61
C TRP A 285 10.89 10.71 -9.39
N VAL A 286 10.14 11.39 -8.55
CA VAL A 286 10.55 11.88 -7.24
C VAL A 286 9.50 11.43 -6.25
N CYS A 287 9.92 11.01 -5.07
CA CYS A 287 9.02 10.46 -4.07
C CYS A 287 8.03 11.48 -3.48
N CYS A 288 8.40 12.75 -3.46
CA CYS A 288 7.57 13.87 -3.08
C CYS A 288 8.14 15.16 -3.68
N ARG A 289 7.31 16.21 -3.75
CA ARG A 289 7.72 17.51 -4.32
C ARG A 289 8.86 18.15 -3.52
N GLU A 290 8.82 18.01 -2.20
CA GLU A 290 9.84 18.54 -1.30
C GLU A 290 11.21 17.91 -1.58
N PHE A 291 11.27 16.62 -1.93
CA PHE A 291 12.53 15.96 -2.28
C PHE A 291 13.08 16.41 -3.64
N GLU A 292 12.22 16.81 -4.58
CA GLU A 292 12.66 17.36 -5.87
C GLU A 292 13.41 18.68 -5.69
N ASP A 293 12.88 19.57 -4.86
CA ASP A 293 13.46 20.89 -4.62
C ASP A 293 14.58 20.86 -3.56
N HIS A 294 14.43 20.01 -2.54
CA HIS A 294 15.33 19.91 -1.39
C HIS A 294 15.61 18.43 -1.06
N PRO A 295 16.48 17.75 -1.83
CA PRO A 295 16.77 16.34 -1.62
C PRO A 295 17.27 16.08 -0.20
N TYR A 296 16.55 15.24 0.54
CA TYR A 296 16.86 14.91 1.92
C TYR A 296 16.82 13.38 2.08
N VAL A 297 17.98 12.80 2.38
CA VAL A 297 18.18 11.36 2.51
C VAL A 297 18.44 11.03 3.98
N LYS A 298 17.64 10.12 4.53
CA LYS A 298 17.95 9.43 5.77
C LYS A 298 18.60 8.10 5.46
N ILE A 299 19.67 7.78 6.19
CA ILE A 299 20.31 6.48 6.14
C ILE A 299 19.97 5.75 7.43
N GLU A 300 19.37 4.57 7.31
CA GLU A 300 18.99 3.78 8.47
C GLU A 300 19.12 2.28 8.21
N GLY A 301 19.37 1.54 9.28
CA GLY A 301 19.36 0.09 9.23
C GLY A 301 17.94 -0.44 9.31
N THR A 302 17.58 -1.36 8.42
CA THR A 302 16.27 -2.01 8.41
C THR A 302 16.41 -3.51 8.17
N TYR A 303 15.42 -4.29 8.62
CA TYR A 303 15.37 -5.73 8.32
C TYR A 303 14.95 -5.95 6.86
N GLY A 304 15.92 -6.24 5.99
CA GLY A 304 15.67 -6.60 4.60
C GLY A 304 15.13 -5.47 3.72
N GLY A 305 15.21 -4.21 4.17
CA GLY A 305 14.77 -3.03 3.42
C GLY A 305 15.92 -2.26 2.77
N GLU A 306 15.56 -1.24 2.00
CA GLU A 306 16.51 -0.30 1.40
C GLU A 306 17.10 0.60 2.51
N PRO A 307 18.42 0.87 2.49
CA PRO A 307 19.06 1.66 3.55
C PRO A 307 18.83 3.16 3.43
N PHE A 308 18.21 3.62 2.35
CA PHE A 308 17.95 5.02 2.08
C PHE A 308 16.46 5.30 2.16
N GLN A 309 16.09 6.35 2.89
CA GLN A 309 14.73 6.83 2.98
C GLN A 309 14.66 8.33 2.68
N CYS A 310 13.52 8.77 2.16
CA CYS A 310 13.27 10.20 2.00
C CYS A 310 13.02 10.83 3.36
N GLY A 311 13.83 11.81 3.75
CA GLY A 311 13.65 12.50 5.02
C GLY A 311 12.35 13.31 5.14
N HIS A 312 11.64 13.58 4.02
CA HIS A 312 10.37 14.33 4.02
C HIS A 312 9.13 13.44 4.11
N CYS A 313 9.10 12.34 3.36
CA CYS A 313 7.93 11.46 3.25
C CYS A 313 8.16 10.02 3.77
N GLN A 314 9.39 9.69 4.16
CA GLN A 314 9.82 8.37 4.69
C GLN A 314 9.66 7.20 3.71
N CYS A 315 9.41 7.44 2.42
CA CYS A 315 9.43 6.36 1.46
C CYS A 315 10.86 5.83 1.28
N HIS A 316 10.98 4.57 0.88
CA HIS A 316 12.25 4.01 0.45
C HIS A 316 12.79 4.73 -0.81
N LEU A 317 14.09 5.03 -0.81
CA LEU A 317 14.83 5.56 -1.95
C LEU A 317 15.68 4.44 -2.54
N GLU A 318 15.62 4.30 -3.85
CA GLU A 318 16.39 3.32 -4.58
C GLU A 318 17.77 3.88 -4.95
N ARG A 319 18.64 2.98 -5.44
CA ARG A 319 19.97 3.32 -5.97
C ARG A 319 19.98 4.53 -6.90
N ASP A 320 19.02 4.64 -7.81
CA ASP A 320 18.98 5.73 -8.80
C ASP A 320 18.50 7.08 -8.22
N ASP A 321 17.94 7.07 -7.01
CA ASP A 321 17.51 8.28 -6.30
C ASP A 321 18.67 8.93 -5.53
N VAL A 322 19.67 8.13 -5.15
CA VAL A 322 20.84 8.54 -4.36
C VAL A 322 22.12 8.30 -5.18
N PRO A 323 22.66 9.32 -5.88
CA PRO A 323 23.71 9.16 -6.88
C PRO A 323 25.09 8.92 -6.24
N LEU A 324 25.30 7.72 -5.69
CA LEU A 324 26.54 7.28 -5.07
C LEU A 324 27.37 6.43 -6.03
N SER A 325 28.67 6.31 -5.72
CA SER A 325 29.52 5.34 -6.39
C SER A 325 29.13 3.91 -5.99
N ASP A 326 29.32 2.96 -6.90
CA ASP A 326 29.04 1.53 -6.67
C ASP A 326 29.68 1.01 -5.39
N ALA A 327 30.94 1.41 -5.13
CA ALA A 327 31.68 1.02 -3.94
C ALA A 327 31.02 1.53 -2.65
N LEU A 328 30.60 2.79 -2.62
CA LEU A 328 29.97 3.38 -1.44
C LEU A 328 28.58 2.77 -1.19
N PHE A 329 27.80 2.57 -2.26
CA PHE A 329 26.50 1.90 -2.18
C PHE A 329 26.64 0.46 -1.63
N SER A 330 27.58 -0.32 -2.16
CA SER A 330 27.85 -1.69 -1.68
C SER A 330 28.32 -1.73 -0.22
N ASN A 331 29.10 -0.76 0.23
CA ASN A 331 29.51 -0.67 1.63
C ASN A 331 28.31 -0.45 2.56
N ILE A 332 27.42 0.47 2.20
CA ILE A 332 26.21 0.76 2.97
C ILE A 332 25.30 -0.47 2.98
N TRP A 333 25.08 -1.10 1.83
CA TRP A 333 24.29 -2.33 1.76
C TRP A 333 24.84 -3.44 2.67
N ASN A 334 26.16 -3.66 2.65
CA ASN A 334 26.82 -4.66 3.48
C ASN A 334 26.72 -4.36 4.98
N TRP A 335 26.67 -3.08 5.35
CA TRP A 335 26.37 -2.66 6.71
C TRP A 335 24.91 -2.95 7.06
N THR A 336 23.95 -2.58 6.22
CA THR A 336 22.51 -2.76 6.48
C THR A 336 22.13 -4.22 6.71
N ILE A 337 22.72 -5.18 5.97
CA ILE A 337 22.48 -6.62 6.21
C ILE A 337 23.02 -7.13 7.56
N GLN A 338 23.78 -6.33 8.30
CA GLN A 338 24.16 -6.62 9.69
C GLN A 338 23.11 -6.16 10.70
N TYR A 339 22.11 -5.37 10.28
CA TYR A 339 21.09 -4.84 11.16
C TYR A 339 20.36 -5.98 11.88
N GLY A 340 20.24 -5.84 13.20
CA GLY A 340 19.54 -6.81 14.03
C GLY A 340 20.31 -8.09 14.38
N ARG A 341 21.56 -8.26 13.91
CA ARG A 341 22.40 -9.43 14.27
C ARG A 341 22.79 -9.51 15.75
N TRP A 342 22.48 -8.48 16.53
CA TRP A 342 22.64 -8.47 17.98
C TRP A 342 21.52 -9.18 18.73
N PHE A 343 20.59 -9.82 18.01
CA PHE A 343 19.52 -10.64 18.57
C PHE A 343 19.63 -12.10 18.14
N ASP A 344 19.18 -12.99 19.03
CA ASP A 344 18.91 -14.37 18.69
C ASP A 344 17.56 -14.47 17.97
N GLU A 345 17.56 -15.00 16.75
CA GLU A 345 16.34 -15.11 15.93
C GLU A 345 15.33 -16.14 16.46
N GLU A 346 15.77 -17.12 17.25
CA GLU A 346 14.89 -18.15 17.80
C GLU A 346 14.27 -17.70 19.12
N THR A 347 15.05 -17.07 19.99
CA THR A 347 14.58 -16.67 21.33
C THR A 347 14.07 -15.23 21.38
N GLU A 348 14.35 -14.42 20.37
CA GLU A 348 14.06 -12.98 20.32
C GLU A 348 14.73 -12.18 21.47
N ASP A 349 15.74 -12.78 22.10
CA ASP A 349 16.53 -12.15 23.15
C ASP A 349 17.78 -11.47 22.59
N LEU A 350 18.26 -10.49 23.36
CA LEU A 350 19.54 -9.84 23.08
C LEU A 350 20.70 -10.81 23.29
N LEU A 351 21.64 -10.85 22.34
CA LEU A 351 22.89 -11.59 22.52
C LEU A 351 23.70 -11.00 23.69
N PRO A 352 24.58 -11.79 24.35
CA PRO A 352 25.36 -11.33 25.50
C PRO A 352 26.16 -10.03 25.26
N ASP A 353 26.60 -9.77 24.03
CA ASP A 353 27.31 -8.56 23.60
C ASP A 353 26.46 -7.64 22.72
N GLY A 354 25.15 -7.86 22.66
CA GLY A 354 24.25 -7.20 21.72
C GLY A 354 24.19 -5.67 21.83
N VAL A 355 24.29 -5.11 23.05
CA VAL A 355 24.39 -3.64 23.24
C VAL A 355 25.65 -3.08 22.58
N GLU A 356 26.78 -3.76 22.73
CA GLU A 356 28.05 -3.32 22.15
C GLU A 356 28.07 -3.54 20.62
N MET A 357 27.39 -4.58 20.13
CA MET A 357 27.18 -4.81 18.71
C MET A 357 26.34 -3.70 18.06
N GLU A 358 25.20 -3.31 18.65
CA GLU A 358 24.38 -2.19 18.14
C GLU A 358 25.16 -0.88 18.17
N LYS A 359 25.95 -0.64 19.23
CA LYS A 359 26.80 0.55 19.31
C LYS A 359 27.83 0.61 18.19
N LYS A 360 28.49 -0.50 17.87
CA LYS A 360 29.43 -0.59 16.73
C LYS A 360 28.71 -0.41 15.40
N PHE A 361 27.52 -0.98 15.26
CA PHE A 361 26.67 -0.79 14.08
C PHE A 361 26.35 0.70 13.87
N ASN A 362 25.97 1.41 14.94
CA ASN A 362 25.67 2.84 14.89
C ASN A 362 26.90 3.70 14.57
N GLN A 363 28.05 3.40 15.16
CA GLN A 363 29.31 4.10 14.85
C GLN A 363 29.71 3.97 13.38
N GLU A 364 29.53 2.77 12.80
CA GLU A 364 29.81 2.55 11.38
C GLU A 364 28.79 3.25 10.48
N GLY A 365 27.51 3.26 10.88
CA GLY A 365 26.44 3.99 10.20
C GLY A 365 26.71 5.50 10.14
N GLU A 366 27.10 6.12 11.26
CA GLU A 366 27.52 7.53 11.32
C GLU A 366 28.69 7.80 10.37
N ARG A 367 29.74 6.96 10.43
CA ARG A 367 30.94 7.11 9.60
C ARG A 367 30.63 7.07 8.10
N MET A 368 29.79 6.13 7.65
CA MET A 368 29.37 6.06 6.25
C MET A 368 28.46 7.22 5.86
N THR A 369 27.60 7.68 6.77
CA THR A 369 26.74 8.84 6.54
C THR A 369 27.58 10.09 6.27
N GLU A 370 28.71 10.28 6.96
CA GLU A 370 29.65 11.37 6.65
C GLU A 370 30.27 11.24 5.25
N GLU A 371 30.58 10.03 4.79
CA GLU A 371 31.08 9.79 3.43
C GLU A 371 30.01 10.11 2.38
N VAL A 372 28.76 9.69 2.62
CA VAL A 372 27.61 10.01 1.75
C VAL A 372 27.36 11.51 1.73
N THR A 373 27.41 12.17 2.89
CA THR A 373 27.25 13.63 3.00
C THR A 373 28.31 14.34 2.15
N ARG A 374 29.57 13.91 2.21
CA ARG A 374 30.65 14.45 1.38
C ARG A 374 30.44 14.20 -0.11
N ALA A 375 29.92 13.02 -0.48
CA ALA A 375 29.68 12.64 -1.87
C ALA A 375 28.51 13.42 -2.50
N LEU A 376 27.47 13.74 -1.72
CA LEU A 376 26.25 14.38 -2.20
C LEU A 376 26.16 15.89 -1.93
N SER A 377 27.11 16.44 -1.16
CA SER A 377 27.18 17.87 -0.85
C SER A 377 27.49 18.71 -2.10
N PRO A 378 26.91 19.92 -2.22
CA PRO A 378 25.98 20.57 -1.29
C PRO A 378 24.50 20.29 -1.56
N THR A 379 24.21 19.43 -2.55
CA THR A 379 22.87 19.30 -3.12
C THR A 379 21.89 18.54 -2.22
N TYR A 380 22.39 17.55 -1.47
CA TYR A 380 21.55 16.73 -0.59
C TYR A 380 21.79 17.06 0.88
N GLN A 381 20.70 17.19 1.64
CA GLN A 381 20.73 16.98 3.08
C GLN A 381 20.81 15.47 3.35
N VAL A 382 21.70 15.08 4.25
CA VAL A 382 21.89 13.68 4.62
C VAL A 382 21.87 13.56 6.14
N GLU A 383 21.12 12.60 6.66
CA GLU A 383 20.98 12.33 8.09
C GLU A 383 21.12 10.85 8.39
N TYR A 384 21.75 10.52 9.51
CA TYR A 384 21.80 9.17 10.04
C TYR A 384 20.67 8.97 11.05
N SER A 385 19.91 7.89 10.90
CA SER A 385 18.94 7.43 11.91
C SER A 385 19.54 6.23 12.67
N PRO A 386 19.94 6.40 13.94
CA PRO A 386 20.56 5.33 14.71
C PRO A 386 19.55 4.24 15.07
N SER A 387 20.04 3.01 15.18
CA SER A 387 19.29 1.93 15.82
C SER A 387 19.16 2.19 17.31
N GLU A 388 17.95 2.04 17.85
CA GLU A 388 17.65 2.13 19.28
C GLU A 388 17.06 0.82 19.83
N LEU A 389 17.15 -0.27 19.07
CA LEU A 389 16.50 -1.53 19.39
C LEU A 389 16.91 -2.10 20.76
N THR A 390 18.18 -1.96 21.14
CA THR A 390 18.65 -2.50 22.44
C THR A 390 18.10 -1.74 23.63
N GLN A 391 17.70 -0.47 23.48
CA GLN A 391 17.15 0.35 24.57
C GLN A 391 15.84 -0.24 25.12
N HIS A 392 15.11 -0.98 24.30
CA HIS A 392 13.86 -1.60 24.72
C HIS A 392 14.06 -2.90 25.53
N PHE A 393 15.29 -3.37 25.73
CA PHE A 393 15.62 -4.59 26.48
C PHE A 393 16.38 -4.33 27.80
N ILE A 394 16.69 -3.07 28.09
CA ILE A 394 17.43 -2.65 29.29
C ILE A 394 16.47 -2.16 30.37
#